data_AF-A0A7K1V1R2-F1
#
_entry.id   AF-A0A7K1V1R2-F1
#
_cell.length_a   1.000
_cell.length_b   1.000
_cell.length_c   1.000
_cell.angle_alpha   90.00
_cell.angle_beta   90.00
_cell.angle_gamma   90.00
#
_symmetry.space_group_name_H-M   'P 1'
#
loop_
_entity.id
_entity.type
_entity.pdbx_description
1 polymer ?
#
loop_
_entity_poly.entity_id
_entity_poly.type
_entity_poly.pdbx_seq_one_letter_code
_entity_poly.pdbx_strand_id
1 'polypeptide(L)'
;MAVQVVGRSMMTSDLTPHQAKSVGAGGWVVSFLPGRTLTIEQATAALQAAEAVAAVNALAGQVGLTAMETVGLATQESPWGEPEPCTALQRVFRRGFAER
;
A
#
# COMPACT_ATOMS: atom_id res chain seq x y z
N MET A 1 -2.28 8.48 12.06
CA MET A 1 -0.99 7.78 11.97
C MET A 1 0.05 8.63 12.65
N ALA A 2 0.52 8.21 13.83
CA ALA A 2 1.52 8.95 14.58
C ALA A 2 2.61 7.98 15.06
N VAL A 3 3.70 7.90 14.30
CA VAL A 3 4.94 7.29 14.81
C VAL A 3 5.52 8.23 15.85
N GLN A 4 5.58 7.79 17.10
CA GLN A 4 6.11 8.58 18.21
C GLN A 4 7.56 8.21 18.46
N VAL A 5 8.45 9.21 18.46
CA VAL A 5 9.85 9.05 18.84
C VAL A 5 10.00 9.40 20.32
N VAL A 6 10.27 8.41 21.16
CA VAL A 6 10.53 8.58 22.59
C VAL A 6 12.03 8.69 22.82
N GLY A 7 12.48 9.87 23.28
CA GLY A 7 13.84 10.09 23.79
C GLY A 7 14.99 9.85 22.80
N ARG A 8 14.74 9.89 21.48
CA ARG A 8 15.69 9.51 20.40
C ARG A 8 16.17 8.05 20.43
N SER A 9 15.63 7.22 21.31
CA SER A 9 16.07 5.83 21.52
C SER A 9 15.01 4.80 21.15
N MET A 10 13.75 5.20 21.03
CA MET A 10 12.65 4.30 20.72
C MET A 10 11.64 4.96 19.79
N MET A 11 11.08 4.19 18.86
CA MET A 11 9.91 4.56 18.07
C MET A 11 8.82 3.54 18.25
N THR A 12 7.59 4.00 18.39
CA THR A 12 6.40 3.17 18.52
C THR A 12 5.28 3.69 17.64
N SER A 13 4.44 2.78 17.17
CA SER A 13 3.20 3.07 16.47
C SER A 13 2.02 2.97 17.44
N ASP A 14 0.97 3.77 17.22
CA ASP A 14 -0.31 3.67 17.91
C ASP A 14 -1.21 2.54 17.34
N LEU A 15 -0.94 2.09 16.11
CA LEU A 15 -1.78 1.14 15.38
C LEU A 15 -1.21 -0.28 15.33
N THR A 16 0.08 -0.46 15.65
CA THR A 16 0.74 -1.77 15.61
C THR A 16 1.60 -2.01 16.85
N PRO A 17 1.77 -3.26 17.30
CA PRO A 17 2.67 -3.59 18.40
C PRO A 17 4.15 -3.51 18.01
N HIS A 18 4.47 -3.11 16.77
CA HIS A 18 5.84 -3.04 16.29
C HIS A 18 6.55 -1.78 16.76
N GLN A 19 7.84 -1.93 17.04
CA GLN A 19 8.67 -0.87 17.59
C GLN A 19 10.04 -0.84 16.92
N ALA A 20 10.65 0.34 16.90
CA ALA A 20 12.06 0.52 16.55
C ALA A 20 12.87 0.94 17.78
N LYS A 21 14.09 0.42 17.90
CA LYS A 21 15.04 0.78 18.98
C LYS A 21 16.33 1.29 18.36
N SER A 22 16.89 2.37 18.89
CA SER A 22 18.20 2.85 18.46
C SER A 22 19.31 1.94 18.98
N VAL A 23 20.29 1.66 18.13
CA VAL A 23 21.49 0.87 18.47
C VAL A 23 22.77 1.73 18.52
N GLY A 24 22.63 3.06 18.47
CA GLY A 24 23.75 4.00 18.41
C GLY A 24 24.23 4.31 16.98
N ALA A 25 25.06 5.33 16.84
CA ALA A 25 25.62 5.81 15.56
C ALA A 25 24.57 6.14 14.47
N GLY A 26 23.35 6.51 14.86
CA GLY A 26 22.24 6.77 13.94
C GLY A 26 21.54 5.50 13.41
N GLY A 27 21.95 4.31 13.88
CA GLY A 27 21.35 3.03 13.53
C GLY A 27 20.12 2.69 14.38
N TRP A 28 19.19 1.98 13.75
CA TRP A 28 17.92 1.53 14.32
C TRP A 28 17.64 0.08 13.95
N VAL A 29 17.04 -0.67 14.88
CA VAL A 29 16.50 -2.02 14.63
C VAL A 29 15.00 -2.00 14.80
N VAL A 30 14.27 -2.70 13.94
CA VAL A 30 12.81 -2.78 13.97
C VAL A 30 12.41 -4.20 14.33
N SER A 31 11.42 -4.35 15.22
CA SER A 31 11.03 -5.64 15.83
C SER A 31 10.73 -6.75 14.82
N PHE A 32 10.21 -6.42 13.63
CA PHE A 32 9.84 -7.38 12.58
C PHE A 32 10.88 -7.49 11.44
N LEU A 33 11.99 -6.75 11.53
CA LEU A 33 13.09 -6.79 10.55
C LEU A 33 14.41 -7.18 11.25
N PRO A 34 14.53 -8.43 11.76
CA PRO A 34 15.71 -8.87 12.48
C PRO A 34 16.96 -8.86 11.57
N GLY A 35 18.11 -8.56 12.15
CA GLY A 35 19.40 -8.59 11.44
C GLY A 35 19.67 -7.41 10.51
N ARG A 36 18.81 -6.37 10.50
CA ARG A 36 19.03 -5.14 9.73
C ARG A 36 19.24 -3.94 10.65
N THR A 37 20.26 -3.15 10.34
CA THR A 37 20.46 -1.82 10.91
C THR A 37 19.98 -0.78 9.89
N LEU A 38 18.98 -0.01 10.28
CA LEU A 38 18.29 0.96 9.45
C LEU A 38 18.65 2.39 9.88
N THR A 39 18.52 3.34 8.95
CA THR A 39 18.50 4.76 9.30
C THR A 39 17.20 5.12 10.01
N ILE A 40 17.16 6.31 10.61
CA ILE A 40 15.94 6.85 11.25
C ILE A 40 14.75 6.89 10.28
N GLU A 41 14.98 7.31 9.03
CA GLU A 41 13.97 7.40 7.98
C GLU A 41 13.46 6.02 7.58
N GLN A 42 14.38 5.06 7.39
CA GLN A 42 14.03 3.69 7.05
C GLN A 42 13.27 2.97 8.17
N ALA A 43 13.65 3.19 9.43
CA ALA A 43 12.93 2.66 10.58
C ALA A 43 11.52 3.25 10.68
N THR A 44 11.36 4.54 10.39
CA THR A 44 10.06 5.21 10.36
C THR A 44 9.18 4.65 9.24
N ALA A 45 9.74 4.51 8.03
CA ALA A 45 9.04 3.91 6.89
C ALA A 45 8.63 2.45 7.16
N ALA A 46 9.48 1.68 7.87
CA ALA A 46 9.15 0.31 8.26
C ALA A 46 7.94 0.27 9.22
N LEU A 47 7.88 1.16 10.22
CA LEU A 47 6.73 1.23 11.12
C LEU A 47 5.45 1.66 10.36
N GLN A 48 5.54 2.66 9.48
CA GLN A 48 4.42 3.07 8.63
C GLN A 48 3.94 1.93 7.70
N ALA A 49 4.87 1.13 7.15
CA ALA A 49 4.50 -0.03 6.34
C ALA A 49 3.74 -1.07 7.17
N ALA A 50 4.16 -1.31 8.42
CA ALA A 50 3.43 -2.20 9.32
C ALA A 50 2.02 -1.67 9.62
N GLU A 51 1.85 -0.36 9.83
CA GLU A 51 0.55 0.27 9.99
C GLU A 51 -0.34 0.12 8.74
N ALA A 52 0.23 0.29 7.55
CA ALA A 52 -0.49 0.09 6.29
C ALA A 52 -0.97 -1.36 6.14
N VAL A 53 -0.14 -2.35 6.52
CA VAL A 53 -0.54 -3.76 6.53
C VAL A 53 -1.69 -4.01 7.51
N ALA A 54 -1.65 -3.40 8.71
CA ALA A 54 -2.75 -3.50 9.67
C ALA A 54 -4.06 -2.91 9.11
N ALA A 55 -3.99 -1.78 8.41
CA ALA A 55 -5.13 -1.16 7.75
C ALA A 55 -5.71 -2.05 6.63
N VAL A 56 -4.84 -2.62 5.78
CA VAL A 56 -5.26 -3.58 4.74
C VAL A 56 -5.94 -4.79 5.37
N ASN A 57 -5.41 -5.33 6.47
CA ASN A 57 -6.00 -6.47 7.16
C ASN A 57 -7.41 -6.16 7.71
N ALA A 58 -7.60 -4.97 8.29
CA ALA A 58 -8.91 -4.54 8.79
C ALA A 58 -9.96 -4.42 7.66
N LEU A 59 -9.55 -3.89 6.50
CA LEU A 59 -10.44 -3.74 5.33
C LEU A 59 -10.71 -5.07 4.63
N ALA A 60 -9.69 -5.93 4.48
CA ALA A 60 -9.81 -7.25 3.87
C ALA A 60 -10.87 -8.10 4.58
N GLY A 61 -10.90 -8.05 5.91
CA GLY A 61 -11.91 -8.74 6.72
C GLY A 61 -13.36 -8.33 6.40
N GLN A 62 -13.60 -7.11 5.92
CA GLN A 62 -14.95 -6.64 5.55
C GLN A 62 -15.49 -7.34 4.29
N VAL A 63 -14.61 -7.84 3.43
CA VAL A 63 -14.95 -8.53 2.19
C VAL A 63 -14.65 -10.03 2.24
N GLY A 64 -14.36 -10.56 3.43
CA GLY A 64 -14.07 -11.99 3.63
C GLY A 64 -12.72 -12.43 3.09
N LEU A 65 -11.77 -11.51 2.94
CA LEU A 65 -10.40 -11.79 2.47
C LEU A 65 -9.39 -11.65 3.61
N THR A 66 -8.25 -12.32 3.46
CA THR A 66 -7.04 -12.06 4.21
C THR A 66 -6.27 -10.89 3.61
N ALA A 67 -5.42 -10.23 4.40
CA ALA A 67 -4.58 -9.14 3.90
C ALA A 67 -3.73 -9.55 2.68
N MET A 68 -3.18 -10.77 2.68
CA MET A 68 -2.35 -11.26 1.58
C MET A 68 -3.14 -11.54 0.30
N GLU A 69 -4.37 -12.05 0.41
CA GLU A 69 -5.26 -12.20 -0.75
C GLU A 69 -5.63 -10.83 -1.33
N THR A 70 -5.97 -9.86 -0.47
CA THR A 70 -6.26 -8.48 -0.91
C THR A 70 -5.07 -7.86 -1.65
N VAL A 71 -3.85 -7.97 -1.10
CA VAL A 71 -2.64 -7.46 -1.77
C VAL A 71 -2.42 -8.15 -3.11
N GLY A 72 -2.53 -9.48 -3.16
CA GLY A 72 -2.37 -10.26 -4.38
C GLY A 72 -3.38 -9.90 -5.46
N LEU A 73 -4.66 -9.72 -5.10
CA LEU A 73 -5.73 -9.35 -6.04
C LEU A 73 -5.63 -7.90 -6.50
N ALA A 74 -5.32 -6.97 -5.59
CA ALA A 74 -5.21 -5.54 -5.91
C ALA A 74 -4.00 -5.18 -6.78
N THR A 75 -2.95 -6.02 -6.76
CA THR A 75 -1.74 -5.81 -7.59
C THR A 75 -1.90 -6.39 -9.00
N GLN A 76 -2.90 -7.23 -9.24
CA GLN A 76 -3.19 -7.76 -10.58
C GLN A 76 -3.82 -6.69 -11.47
N GLU A 77 -3.63 -6.83 -12.79
CA GLU A 77 -4.26 -5.95 -13.77
C GLU A 77 -5.79 -6.07 -13.69
N SER A 78 -6.47 -4.93 -13.84
CA SER A 78 -7.94 -4.91 -13.83
C SER A 78 -8.47 -5.78 -14.97
N PRO A 79 -9.35 -6.75 -14.69
CA PRO A 79 -9.99 -7.55 -15.74
C PRO A 79 -10.96 -6.70 -16.57
N TRP A 80 -11.41 -5.58 -16.03
CA TRP A 80 -12.11 -4.53 -16.76
C TRP A 80 -11.03 -3.71 -17.46
N GLY A 81 -10.71 -4.09 -18.70
CA GLY A 81 -9.88 -3.26 -19.59
C GLY A 81 -10.48 -1.86 -19.73
N GLU A 82 -9.70 -0.91 -20.24
CA GLU A 82 -10.24 0.40 -20.59
C GLU A 82 -11.48 0.20 -21.47
N PRO A 83 -12.61 0.90 -21.20
CA PRO A 83 -13.77 0.77 -22.05
C PRO A 83 -13.34 1.13 -23.47
N GLU A 84 -13.38 0.15 -24.38
CA GLU A 84 -13.17 0.35 -25.81
C GLU A 84 -13.93 1.64 -26.18
N PRO A 85 -13.26 2.71 -26.65
CA PRO A 85 -13.96 3.92 -27.03
C PRO A 85 -15.03 3.49 -28.02
N CYS A 86 -16.29 3.88 -27.77
CA CYS A 86 -17.46 3.46 -28.53
C CYS A 86 -17.33 3.82 -30.03
N THR A 87 -16.54 3.06 -30.76
CA THR A 87 -16.22 3.28 -32.18
C THR A 87 -17.29 2.64 -33.07
N ALA A 88 -18.15 1.80 -32.49
CA ALA A 88 -19.28 1.17 -33.15
C ALA A 88 -20.30 2.18 -33.69
N LEU A 89 -20.53 3.30 -32.99
CA LEU A 89 -21.42 4.36 -33.46
C LEU A 89 -20.80 5.23 -34.55
N GLN A 90 -19.47 5.41 -34.59
CA GLN A 90 -18.82 6.22 -35.62
C GLN A 90 -18.86 5.58 -37.02
N ARG A 91 -18.89 4.25 -37.13
CA ARG A 91 -19.01 3.58 -38.44
C ARG A 91 -20.42 3.67 -39.04
N VAL A 92 -21.46 3.73 -38.20
CA VAL A 92 -22.84 3.83 -38.69
C VAL A 92 -23.12 5.23 -39.24
N PHE A 93 -22.63 6.29 -38.57
CA PHE A 93 -22.87 7.66 -39.03
C PHE A 93 -22.08 8.10 -40.26
N ARG A 94 -20.94 7.47 -40.60
CA ARG A 94 -20.19 7.82 -41.82
C ARG A 94 -20.74 7.24 -43.11
N ARG A 95 -21.62 6.24 -43.06
CA ARG A 95 -22.14 5.57 -44.28
C ARG A 95 -23.48 6.12 -44.78
N GLY A 96 -24.15 6.97 -44.00
CA GLY A 96 -25.47 7.52 -44.35
C GLY A 96 -25.49 8.96 -44.85
N PHE A 97 -24.34 9.65 -44.92
CA PHE A 97 -24.29 11.08 -45.23
C PHE A 97 -23.56 11.42 -46.55
N ALA A 98 -23.23 10.42 -47.37
CA ALA A 98 -22.50 10.59 -48.63
C ALA A 98 -23.36 10.34 -49.89
N GLU A 99 -24.69 10.37 -49.76
CA GLU A 99 -25.62 10.31 -50.90
C GLU A 99 -26.69 11.41 -50.75
N ARG A 100 -26.33 12.66 -51.08
CA ARG A 100 -27.24 13.72 -51.53
C ARG A 100 -26.49 14.82 -52.26
#